data_AF-A0A958H8N4-F1
#
_entry.id   AF-A0A958H8N4-F1
#
_cell.length_a   1.000
_cell.length_b   1.000
_cell.length_c   1.000
_cell.angle_alpha   90.00
_cell.angle_beta   90.00
_cell.angle_gamma   90.00
#
_symmetry.space_group_name_H-M   'P 1'
#
loop_
_entity.id
_entity.type
_entity.pdbx_description
1 polymer ?
#
loop_
_entity_poly.entity_id
_entity_poly.type
_entity_poly.pdbx_seq_one_letter_code
_entity_poly.pdbx_strand_id
1 'polypeptide(L)' 'MPIRYLLFDLDDTLYQRSAGVMAQIGRQIRHYIVETLGLAMDEADTLARRYHHDYGTSLQGLLANHQIDADKYLAFV' A
#
# COMPACT_ATOMS: atom_id res chain seq x y z
N MET A 1 25.41 29.19 0.07
CA MET A 1 25.77 27.81 -0.33
C MET A 1 24.77 27.34 -1.37
N PRO A 2 25.20 26.85 -2.54
CA PRO A 2 24.26 26.33 -3.54
C PRO A 2 23.73 24.94 -3.12
N ILE A 3 22.44 24.70 -3.33
CA ILE A 3 21.85 23.37 -3.23
C ILE A 3 22.40 22.53 -4.39
N ARG A 4 22.95 21.34 -4.10
CA ARG A 4 23.53 20.44 -5.12
C ARG A 4 22.62 19.28 -5.51
N TYR A 5 21.74 18.86 -4.59
CA TYR A 5 20.85 17.71 -4.78
C TYR A 5 19.50 18.00 -4.14
N LEU A 6 18.45 17.46 -4.76
CA LEU A 6 17.08 17.47 -4.26
C LEU A 6 16.56 16.04 -4.33
N LEU A 7 15.99 15.57 -3.23
CA LEU A 7 15.17 14.37 -3.20
C LEU A 7 13.71 14.84 -3.26
N PHE A 8 12.96 14.25 -4.18
CA PHE A 8 11.53 14.46 -4.28
C PHE A 8 10.83 13.21 -3.80
N ASP A 9 9.90 13.40 -2.88
CA ASP A 9 8.85 12.43 -2.66
C ASP A 9 8.00 12.31 -3.95
N LEU A 10 7.45 11.13 -4.21
CA LEU A 10 6.69 10.85 -5.42
C LEU A 10 5.20 11.10 -5.16
N ASP A 11 4.63 10.36 -4.22
CA ASP A 11 3.20 10.24 -4.03
C ASP A 11 2.60 11.51 -3.45
N ASP A 12 1.54 12.03 -4.06
CA ASP A 12 0.93 13.33 -3.71
C ASP A 12 1.88 14.55 -3.77
N THR A 13 3.12 14.37 -4.23
CA THR A 13 4.15 15.40 -4.37
C THR A 13 4.43 15.73 -5.84
N LEU A 14 4.82 14.74 -6.65
CA LEU A 14 5.05 14.93 -8.09
C LEU A 14 3.77 14.87 -8.92
N TYR A 15 2.68 14.37 -8.32
CA TYR A 15 1.33 14.46 -8.86
C TYR A 15 0.39 14.99 -7.76
N GLN A 16 -0.69 15.64 -8.18
CA GLN A 16 -1.68 16.15 -7.23
C GLN A 16 -2.46 15.01 -6.60
N ARG A 17 -2.78 15.11 -5.30
CA ARG A 17 -3.68 14.18 -4.60
C ARG A 17 -5.01 13.95 -5.31
N SER A 18 -5.54 14.98 -5.99
CA SER A 18 -6.77 14.93 -6.78
C SER A 18 -6.70 13.96 -7.98
N ALA A 19 -5.50 13.54 -8.40
CA ALA A 19 -5.32 12.50 -9.41
C ALA A 19 -5.82 11.13 -8.93
N GLY A 20 -6.01 10.93 -7.62
CA GLY A 20 -6.66 9.74 -7.07
C GLY A 20 -5.83 8.46 -7.10
N VAL A 21 -4.53 8.55 -7.43
CA VAL A 21 -3.62 7.39 -7.53
C VAL A 21 -3.56 6.63 -6.20
N MET A 22 -3.30 7.32 -5.09
CA MET A 22 -3.25 6.68 -3.76
C MET A 22 -4.59 6.08 -3.32
N ALA A 23 -5.71 6.67 -3.76
CA ALA A 23 -7.03 6.11 -3.49
C ALA A 23 -7.25 4.80 -4.25
N GLN A 24 -6.78 4.70 -5.50
CA GLN A 24 -6.82 3.47 -6.29
C GLN A 24 -5.89 2.40 -5.73
N ILE A 25 -4.63 2.75 -5.41
CA ILE A 25 -3.68 1.83 -4.76
C ILE A 25 -4.30 1.26 -3.49
N GLY A 26 -4.82 2.11 -2.60
CA GLY A 26 -5.47 1.64 -1.37
C GLY A 26 -6.63 0.66 -1.64
N ARG A 27 -7.45 0.90 -2.69
CA ARG A 27 -8.52 -0.05 -3.07
C ARG A 27 -7.93 -1.39 -3.52
N GLN A 28 -6.92 -1.38 -4.38
CA GLN A 28 -6.27 -2.60 -4.85
C GLN A 28 -5.66 -3.41 -3.70
N ILE A 29 -5.04 -2.76 -2.72
CA ILE A 29 -4.51 -3.42 -1.52
C ILE A 29 -5.62 -4.17 -0.78
N ARG A 30 -6.77 -3.53 -0.56
CA ARG A 30 -7.93 -4.17 0.11
C ARG A 30 -8.47 -5.34 -0.71
N HIS A 31 -8.59 -5.18 -2.03
CA HIS A 31 -9.02 -6.27 -2.92
C HIS A 31 -8.06 -7.45 -2.89
N TYR A 32 -6.75 -7.19 -2.92
CA TYR A 32 -5.74 -8.25 -2.79
C TYR A 32 -5.89 -9.02 -1.48
N ILE A 33 -6.10 -8.31 -0.36
CA ILE A 33 -6.31 -8.93 0.95
C ILE A 33 -7.58 -9.80 0.97
N VAL A 34 -8.69 -9.29 0.41
CA VAL A 34 -9.93 -10.06 0.27
C VAL A 34 -9.70 -11.33 -0.54
N GLU A 35 -9.06 -11.24 -1.70
CA GLU A 35 -8.83 -12.38 -2.59
C GLU A 35 -7.84 -13.40 -2.01
N THR A 36 -6.79 -12.93 -1.35
CA THR A 36 -5.71 -13.78 -0.85
C THR A 36 -6.05 -14.44 0.47
N LEU A 37 -6.77 -13.74 1.36
CA LEU A 37 -7.06 -14.19 2.72
C LEU A 37 -8.52 -14.60 2.93
N GLY A 38 -9.40 -14.38 1.95
CA GLY A 38 -10.83 -14.72 2.03
C GLY A 38 -11.61 -13.89 3.04
N LEU A 39 -11.13 -12.70 3.37
CA LEU A 39 -11.73 -11.80 4.37
C LEU A 39 -12.88 -10.98 3.79
N ALA A 40 -13.79 -10.53 4.65
CA ALA A 40 -14.75 -9.51 4.26
C ALA A 40 -14.04 -8.16 4.03
N MET A 41 -14.65 -7.27 3.25
CA MET A 41 -14.02 -5.99 2.84
C MET A 41 -13.70 -5.07 4.02
N ASP A 42 -14.55 -5.07 5.05
CA ASP A 42 -14.36 -4.31 6.30
C ASP A 42 -13.22 -4.86 7.16
N GLU A 43 -13.08 -6.19 7.21
CA GLU A 43 -11.95 -6.87 7.85
C GLU A 43 -10.64 -6.59 7.10
N ALA A 44 -10.67 -6.64 5.76
CA ALA A 44 -9.51 -6.35 4.92
C ALA A 44 -9.05 -4.89 5.06
N ASP A 45 -9.99 -3.95 5.13
CA ASP A 45 -9.71 -2.54 5.37
C ASP A 45 -9.12 -2.28 6.76
N THR A 46 -9.65 -2.96 7.78
CA THR A 46 -9.11 -2.92 9.15
C THR A 46 -7.70 -3.50 9.21
N LEU A 47 -7.47 -4.63 8.53
CA LEU A 47 -6.16 -5.27 8.44
C LEU A 47 -5.14 -4.39 7.73
N ALA A 48 -5.51 -3.81 6.58
CA ALA A 48 -4.64 -2.93 5.80
C ALA A 48 -4.17 -1.71 6.62
N ARG A 49 -5.10 -1.07 7.35
CA ARG A 49 -4.78 0.04 8.26
C ARG A 49 -3.85 -0.40 9.39
N ARG A 50 -4.16 -1.51 10.05
CA ARG A 50 -3.32 -2.05 11.13
C ARG A 50 -1.91 -2.31 10.63
N TYR A 51 -1.76 -2.97 9.48
CA TYR A 51 -0.45 -3.26 8.93
C TYR A 51 0.31 -2.02 8.48
N HIS A 52 -0.37 -1.03 7.90
CA HIS A 52 0.27 0.25 7.61
C HIS A 52 0.76 0.93 8.90
N HIS A 53 -0.01 0.90 9.98
CA HIS A 53 0.39 1.48 11.27
C HIS A 53 1.57 0.73 11.91
N ASP A 54 1.48 -0.59 12.01
CA ASP A 54 2.44 -1.41 12.76
C ASP A 54 3.74 -1.67 11.99
N TYR A 55 3.68 -1.72 10.66
CA TYR A 55 4.81 -2.13 9.80
C TYR A 55 5.23 -1.05 8.78
N GLY A 56 4.59 0.11 8.77
CA GLY A 56 4.82 1.20 7.81
C GLY A 56 4.19 0.97 6.43
N THR A 57 3.90 -0.27 6.04
CA THR A 57 3.16 -0.61 4.82
C THR A 57 2.29 -1.85 5.02
N SER A 58 1.18 -1.94 4.28
CA SER A 58 0.36 -3.15 4.28
C SER A 58 1.12 -4.36 3.73
N LEU A 59 1.99 -4.17 2.71
CA LEU A 59 2.84 -5.22 2.16
C LEU A 59 3.75 -5.84 3.21
N GLN A 60 4.46 -5.03 4.00
CA GLN A 60 5.36 -5.53 5.03
C GLN A 60 4.60 -6.34 6.10
N GLY A 61 3.41 -5.89 6.50
CA GLY A 61 2.56 -6.65 7.41
C GLY A 61 2.07 -7.97 6.81
N LEU A 62 1.71 -7.98 5.52
CA LEU A 62 1.30 -9.21 4.83
C LEU A 62 2.46 -10.21 4.71
N LEU A 63 3.66 -9.75 4.36
CA LEU A 63 4.85 -10.61 4.29
C LEU A 63 5.20 -11.20 5.66
N ALA A 64 5.11 -10.39 6.72
CA ALA A 64 5.43 -10.82 8.07
C ALA A 64 4.43 -11.84 8.65
N ASN A 65 3.16 -11.80 8.23
CA ASN A 65 2.09 -12.57 8.89
C ASN A 65 1.41 -13.64 8.01
N HIS A 66 1.51 -13.55 6.68
CA HIS A 66 0.69 -14.35 5.75
C HIS A 66 1.47 -15.08 4.66
N GLN A 67 2.81 -15.10 4.69
CA GLN A 67 3.66 -15.80 3.70
C GLN A 67 3.26 -15.53 2.24
N ILE A 68 2.84 -14.29 1.95
CA ILE A 68 2.48 -13.91 0.59
C ILE A 68 3.72 -13.76 -0.30
N ASP A 69 3.50 -13.86 -1.61
CA ASP A 69 4.50 -13.56 -2.62
C ASP A 69 4.47 -12.05 -2.95
N ALA A 70 5.60 -11.36 -2.72
CA ALA A 70 5.71 -9.93 -2.93
C ALA A 70 5.56 -9.52 -4.40
N ASP A 71 6.08 -10.32 -5.33
CA ASP A 71 6.02 -10.02 -6.76
C ASP A 71 4.58 -10.14 -7.26
N LYS A 72 3.83 -11.14 -6.76
CA LYS A 72 2.39 -11.26 -7.05
C LYS A 72 1.57 -10.11 -6.47
N TYR A 73 1.92 -9.64 -5.27
CA TYR A 73 1.28 -8.47 -4.68
C TYR A 73 1.53 -7.21 -5.54
N LEU A 74 2.79 -6.95 -5.89
CA LEU A 74 3.18 -5.77 -6.67
C LEU A 74 2.65 -5.78 -8.10
N ALA A 75 2.42 -6.96 -8.68
CA ALA A 75 1.78 -7.08 -9.99
C ALA A 75 0.26 -6.87 -9.95
N PHE A 76 -0.37 -7.10 -8.79
CA PHE A 76 -1.81 -6.93 -8.61
C PHE A 76 -2.19 -5.50 -8.21
N VAL A 77 -1.43 -4.91 -7.29
CA VAL A 77 -1.68 -3.60 -6.69
C VAL A 77 -1.22 -2.48 -7.60
#